data_AF-A0A1Y6IR08-F1
#
_entry.id   AF-A0A1Y6IR08-F1
#
_cell.length_a   1.000
_cell.length_b   1.000
_cell.length_c   1.000
_cell.angle_alpha   90.00
_cell.angle_beta   90.00
_cell.angle_gamma   90.00
#
_symmetry.space_group_name_H-M   'P 1'
#
loop_
_entity.id
_entity.type
_entity.pdbx_description
1 polymer ?
#
loop_
_entity_poly.entity_id
_entity_poly.type
_entity_poly.pdbx_seq_one_letter_code
_entity_poly.pdbx_strand_id
1 'polypeptide(L)'
;MKDTVLPPEPDQSAFNSAFQSVAQSTALALSDATDNLRNLNTISTTAIGTALSQMLETGDLRYAHIIEQAQKVVTNGADNFGVVGEKVATVLYDSSK
;
A
#
# COMPACT_ATOMS: atom_id res chain seq x y z
N MET A 1 16.98 -45.85 5.97
CA MET A 1 16.18 -45.61 4.76
C MET A 1 16.21 -44.12 4.51
N LYS A 2 16.84 -43.67 3.42
CA LYS A 2 16.79 -42.26 3.00
C LYS A 2 15.50 -42.14 2.20
N ASP A 3 14.52 -41.44 2.74
CA ASP A 3 13.33 -41.06 1.98
C ASP A 3 13.80 -40.09 0.89
N THR A 4 14.12 -40.64 -0.28
CA THR A 4 14.40 -39.85 -1.47
C THR A 4 13.09 -39.25 -1.92
N VAL A 5 12.82 -38.02 -1.48
CA VAL A 5 11.76 -37.19 -2.02
C VAL A 5 12.06 -37.04 -3.51
N LEU A 6 11.31 -37.77 -4.33
CA LEU A 6 11.34 -37.61 -5.78
C LEU A 6 10.96 -36.15 -6.09
N PRO A 7 11.61 -35.51 -7.08
CA PRO A 7 11.25 -34.15 -7.46
C PRO A 7 9.77 -34.09 -7.83
N PRO A 8 9.09 -32.97 -7.54
CA PRO A 8 7.69 -32.81 -7.90
C PRO A 8 7.50 -32.95 -9.41
N GLU A 9 6.36 -33.50 -9.82
CA GLU A 9 5.98 -33.58 -11.22
C GLU A 9 6.10 -32.20 -11.90
N PRO A 10 6.50 -32.13 -13.18
CA PRO A 10 6.74 -30.86 -13.88
C PRO A 10 5.59 -29.85 -13.77
N ASP A 11 4.34 -30.32 -13.84
CA ASP A 11 3.14 -29.49 -13.70
C ASP A 11 3.01 -28.88 -12.30
N GLN A 12 3.29 -29.66 -11.26
CA GLN A 12 3.29 -29.18 -9.87
C GLN A 12 4.43 -28.17 -9.63
N SER A 13 5.60 -28.41 -10.23
CA SER A 13 6.74 -27.49 -10.16
C SER A 13 6.44 -26.15 -10.85
N ALA A 14 5.79 -26.20 -12.02
CA ALA A 14 5.36 -25.01 -12.75
C ALA A 14 4.31 -24.21 -11.99
N PHE A 15 3.30 -24.87 -11.42
CA PHE A 15 2.30 -24.23 -10.56
C PHE A 15 2.93 -23.55 -9.35
N ASN A 16 3.81 -24.24 -8.62
CA ASN A 16 4.47 -23.69 -7.43
C ASN A 16 5.29 -22.43 -7.78
N SER A 17 5.98 -22.45 -8.93
CA SER A 17 6.78 -21.32 -9.40
C SER A 17 5.91 -20.12 -9.79
N ALA A 18 4.79 -20.37 -10.47
CA ALA A 18 3.80 -19.34 -10.81
C ALA A 18 3.18 -18.73 -9.54
N PHE A 19 2.75 -19.57 -8.59
CA PHE A 19 2.19 -19.13 -7.31
C PHE A 19 3.18 -18.26 -6.52
N GLN A 20 4.45 -18.67 -6.42
CA GLN A 20 5.50 -17.88 -5.77
C GLN A 20 5.70 -16.52 -6.45
N SER A 21 5.64 -16.47 -7.77
CA SER A 21 5.78 -15.22 -8.54
C SER A 21 4.60 -14.27 -8.29
N VAL A 22 3.38 -14.80 -8.22
CA VAL A 22 2.19 -14.03 -7.83
C VAL A 22 2.32 -13.53 -6.38
N ALA A 23 2.76 -14.38 -5.46
CA ALA A 23 2.96 -13.98 -4.07
C ALA A 23 4.00 -12.88 -3.92
N GLN A 24 5.11 -12.95 -4.65
CA GLN A 24 6.15 -11.92 -4.62
C GLN A 24 5.67 -10.59 -5.22
N SER A 25 5.04 -10.63 -6.39
CA SER A 25 4.53 -9.41 -7.05
C SER A 25 3.44 -8.71 -6.23
N THR A 26 2.55 -9.47 -5.60
CA THR A 26 1.52 -8.91 -4.72
C THR A 26 2.10 -8.34 -3.42
N ALA A 27 3.12 -8.97 -2.84
CA ALA A 27 3.85 -8.43 -1.70
C ALA A 27 4.54 -7.09 -2.03
N LEU A 28 5.15 -6.99 -3.22
CA LEU A 28 5.74 -5.73 -3.71
C LEU A 28 4.67 -4.64 -3.87
N ALA A 29 3.53 -4.96 -4.49
CA ALA A 29 2.43 -4.00 -4.66
C ALA A 29 1.89 -3.48 -3.31
N LEU A 30 1.80 -4.35 -2.28
CA LEU A 30 1.41 -3.94 -0.94
C LEU A 30 2.47 -3.06 -0.27
N SER A 31 3.76 -3.37 -0.46
CA SER A 31 4.87 -2.54 0.03
C SER A 31 4.84 -1.15 -0.62
N ASP A 32 4.68 -1.09 -1.94
CA ASP A 32 4.60 0.17 -2.68
C ASP A 32 3.42 1.03 -2.23
N ALA A 33 2.25 0.42 -2.00
CA ALA A 33 1.10 1.11 -1.46
C ALA A 33 1.33 1.61 -0.03
N THR A 34 2.02 0.83 0.81
CA THR A 34 2.41 1.23 2.17
C THR A 34 3.33 2.44 2.14
N ASP A 35 4.34 2.41 1.27
CA ASP A 35 5.32 3.48 1.12
C ASP A 35 4.68 4.75 0.55
N ASN A 36 3.74 4.61 -0.41
CA ASN A 36 2.95 5.72 -0.91
C ASN A 36 2.15 6.38 0.23
N LEU A 37 1.44 5.61 1.04
CA LEU A 37 0.68 6.14 2.19
C LEU A 37 1.59 6.86 3.19
N ARG A 38 2.77 6.31 3.49
CA ARG A 38 3.76 6.96 4.37
C ARG A 38 4.24 8.30 3.79
N ASN A 39 4.50 8.36 2.49
CA ASN A 39 4.93 9.58 1.81
C ASN A 39 3.83 10.64 1.81
N LEU A 40 2.58 10.26 1.51
CA LEU A 40 1.43 11.15 1.56
C LEU A 40 1.20 11.70 2.97
N ASN A 41 1.32 10.86 4.01
CA ASN A 41 1.24 11.29 5.41
C ASN A 41 2.32 12.32 5.76
N THR A 42 3.55 12.09 5.32
CA THR A 42 4.67 13.01 5.58
C THR A 42 4.41 14.37 4.95
N ILE A 43 4.13 14.41 3.64
CA ILE A 43 3.88 15.65 2.90
C ILE A 43 2.66 16.38 3.47
N SER A 44 1.57 15.67 3.73
CA SER A 44 0.34 16.26 4.24
C SER A 44 0.52 16.82 5.64
N THR A 45 1.22 16.12 6.54
CA THR A 45 1.51 16.61 7.89
C THR A 45 2.39 17.87 7.84
N THR A 46 3.41 17.90 6.97
CA THR A 46 4.21 19.11 6.76
C THR A 46 3.36 20.27 6.25
N ALA A 47 2.50 20.04 5.26
CA ALA A 47 1.61 21.07 4.71
C ALA A 47 0.63 21.61 5.77
N ILE A 48 0.05 20.71 6.58
CA ILE A 48 -0.83 21.08 7.71
C ILE A 48 -0.07 21.94 8.72
N GLY A 49 1.13 21.52 9.12
CA GLY A 49 1.95 22.27 10.07
C GLY A 49 2.28 23.68 9.57
N THR A 50 2.75 23.80 8.33
CA THR A 50 3.06 25.10 7.72
C THR A 50 1.81 25.97 7.59
N ALA A 51 0.70 25.45 7.09
CA ALA A 51 -0.53 26.21 6.95
C ALA A 51 -1.08 26.66 8.30
N LEU A 52 -1.01 25.81 9.32
CA LEU A 52 -1.43 26.14 10.68
C LEU A 52 -0.55 27.27 11.26
N SER A 53 0.76 27.22 11.09
CA SER A 53 1.66 28.30 11.50
C SER A 53 1.28 29.62 10.84
N GLN A 54 1.06 29.63 9.53
CA GLN A 54 0.67 30.85 8.81
C GLN A 54 -0.70 31.37 9.27
N MET A 55 -1.65 30.48 9.53
CA MET A 55 -2.98 30.85 10.04
C MET A 55 -2.89 31.53 11.40
N LEU A 56 -2.05 31.02 12.30
CA LEU A 56 -1.86 31.60 13.64
C LEU A 56 -1.10 32.94 13.59
N GLU A 57 -0.13 33.07 12.70
CA GLU A 57 0.67 34.29 12.56
C GLU A 57 -0.13 35.44 11.92
N THR A 58 -0.92 35.12 10.90
CA THR A 58 -1.61 36.14 10.08
C THR A 58 -3.07 36.34 10.45
N GLY A 59 -3.70 35.36 11.11
CA GLY A 59 -5.16 35.31 11.31
C GLY A 59 -5.95 34.98 10.04
N ASP A 60 -5.29 34.68 8.91
CA ASP A 60 -5.96 34.43 7.63
C ASP A 60 -6.57 33.03 7.57
N LEU A 61 -7.90 32.96 7.51
CA LEU A 61 -8.65 31.71 7.48
C LEU A 61 -8.48 30.91 6.17
N ARG A 62 -7.90 31.48 5.10
CA ARG A 62 -7.65 30.74 3.85
C ARG A 62 -6.73 29.54 4.05
N TYR A 63 -5.83 29.61 5.03
CA TYR A 63 -4.95 28.50 5.38
C TYR A 63 -5.72 27.28 5.92
N ALA A 64 -6.93 27.46 6.47
CA ALA A 64 -7.79 26.35 6.88
C ALA A 64 -8.17 25.45 5.69
N HIS A 65 -8.31 26.01 4.48
CA HIS A 65 -8.58 25.23 3.28
C HIS A 65 -7.40 24.31 2.93
N ILE A 66 -6.16 24.79 3.08
CA ILE A 66 -4.96 23.96 2.83
C ILE A 66 -4.90 22.79 3.82
N ILE A 67 -5.20 23.05 5.09
CA ILE A 67 -5.28 22.01 6.13
C ILE A 67 -6.31 20.95 5.75
N GLU A 68 -7.51 21.37 5.35
CA GLU A 68 -8.59 20.47 4.93
C GLU A 68 -8.19 19.62 3.72
N GLN A 69 -7.57 20.21 2.69
CA GLN A 69 -7.14 19.47 1.51
C GLN A 69 -6.03 18.46 1.84
N ALA A 70 -5.07 18.84 2.69
CA ALA A 70 -4.02 17.93 3.13
C ALA A 70 -4.58 16.74 3.95
N GLN A 71 -5.59 16.98 4.80
CA GLN A 71 -6.30 15.90 5.49
C GLN A 71 -6.99 14.94 4.50
N LYS A 72 -7.64 15.47 3.46
CA LYS A 72 -8.27 14.64 2.41
C LYS A 72 -7.26 13.80 1.65
N VAL A 73 -6.06 14.31 1.39
CA VAL A 73 -4.98 13.54 0.74
C VAL A 73 -4.62 12.30 1.57
N VAL A 74 -4.53 12.44 2.90
CA VAL A 74 -4.27 11.31 3.80
C VAL A 74 -5.41 10.29 3.77
N THR A 75 -6.66 10.74 3.87
CA THR A 75 -7.84 9.85 3.82
C THR A 75 -7.89 9.08 2.51
N ASN A 76 -7.77 9.79 1.38
CA ASN A 76 -7.78 9.16 0.06
C ASN A 76 -6.60 8.19 -0.12
N GLY A 77 -5.43 8.51 0.45
CA GLY A 77 -4.29 7.62 0.47
C GLY A 77 -4.57 6.33 1.23
N ALA A 78 -5.23 6.42 2.39
CA ALA A 78 -5.62 5.26 3.19
C ALA A 78 -6.66 4.40 2.47
N ASP A 79 -7.65 5.01 1.82
CA ASP A 79 -8.66 4.31 1.03
C ASP A 79 -8.00 3.57 -0.15
N ASN A 80 -7.10 4.24 -0.88
CA ASN A 80 -6.35 3.62 -1.97
C ASN A 80 -5.48 2.45 -1.49
N PHE A 81 -4.82 2.59 -0.34
CA PHE A 81 -4.07 1.51 0.29
C PHE A 81 -4.98 0.32 0.62
N GLY A 82 -6.16 0.57 1.18
CA GLY A 82 -7.18 -0.46 1.46
C GLY A 82 -7.59 -1.21 0.21
N VAL A 83 -7.90 -0.49 -0.88
CA VAL A 83 -8.26 -1.09 -2.18
C VAL A 83 -7.14 -1.97 -2.73
N VAL A 84 -5.87 -1.55 -2.62
CA VAL A 84 -4.74 -2.39 -3.03
C VAL A 84 -4.65 -3.64 -2.17
N GLY A 85 -4.81 -3.51 -0.85
CA GLY A 85 -4.80 -4.65 0.09
C GLY A 85 -5.89 -5.69 -0.23
N GLU A 86 -7.11 -5.25 -0.51
CA GLU A 86 -8.22 -6.13 -0.90
C GLU A 86 -7.94 -6.87 -2.22
N LYS A 87 -7.40 -6.15 -3.22
CA LYS A 87 -7.03 -6.75 -4.51
C LYS A 87 -5.90 -7.78 -4.36
N VAL A 88 -4.89 -7.48 -3.56
CA VAL A 88 -3.80 -8.42 -3.23
C VAL A 88 -4.35 -9.68 -2.58
N ALA A 89 -5.23 -9.54 -1.57
CA ALA A 89 -5.85 -10.68 -0.90
C ALA A 89 -6.67 -11.55 -1.87
N THR A 90 -7.41 -10.91 -2.78
CA THR A 90 -8.20 -11.60 -3.81
C THR A 90 -7.30 -12.40 -4.76
N VAL A 91 -6.25 -11.77 -5.30
CA VAL A 91 -5.31 -12.43 -6.23
C VAL A 91 -4.60 -13.62 -5.57
N LEU A 92 -4.17 -13.48 -4.31
CA LEU A 92 -3.54 -14.56 -3.56
C LEU A 92 -4.49 -15.74 -3.32
N TYR A 93 -5.73 -15.43 -2.95
CA TYR A 93 -6.76 -16.45 -2.73
C TYR A 93 -7.10 -17.19 -4.02
N ASP A 94 -7.31 -16.47 -5.12
CA ASP A 94 -7.64 -17.07 -6.42
C ASP A 94 -6.48 -17.89 -6.99
N SER A 95 -5.23 -17.47 -6.74
CA SER A 95 -4.03 -18.22 -7.18
C SER A 95 -3.75 -19.47 -6.35
N SER A 96 -4.39 -19.61 -5.18
CA SER A 96 -4.25 -20.78 -4.30
C SER A 96 -5.21 -21.93 -4.63
N LYS A 97 -6.12 -21.71 -5.58
CA LYS A 97 -7.10 -22.69 -6.08
C LYS A 97 -6.60 -23.37 -7.34
#